data_AF-A0A848B2A8-F1
#
_entry.id   AF-A0A848B2A8-F1
#
_cell.length_a   1.000
_cell.length_b   1.000
_cell.length_c   1.000
_cell.angle_alpha   90.00
_cell.angle_beta   90.00
_cell.angle_gamma   90.00
#
_symmetry.space_group_name_H-M   'P 1'
#
loop_
_entity.id
_entity.type
_entity.pdbx_description
1 polymer ?
#
loop_
_entity_poly.entity_id
_entity_poly.type
_entity_poly.pdbx_seq_one_letter_code
_entity_poly.pdbx_strand_id
1 'polypeptide(L)' 'MAQYQALVEYKRIAKGTTSVHNMKEFVYVGMKNVQLAKGKIKSKYPNDKIMFVNVTWK' A
#
# COMPACT_ATOMS: atom_id res chain seq x y z
N MET A 1 -5.75 18.83 11.05
CA MET A 1 -4.55 17.97 11.06
C MET A 1 -4.08 17.80 9.62
N ALA A 2 -2.81 18.06 9.32
CA ALA A 2 -2.30 17.91 7.95
C ALA A 2 -2.43 16.45 7.50
N GLN A 3 -2.94 16.22 6.29
CA GLN A 3 -2.93 14.91 5.66
C GLN A 3 -1.84 14.89 4.60
N TYR A 4 -0.98 13.87 4.66
CA TYR A 4 0.08 13.65 3.70
C TYR A 4 -0.36 12.58 2.71
N GLN A 5 -0.17 12.87 1.43
CA GLN A 5 -0.45 11.92 0.36
C GLN A 5 0.82 11.12 0.05
N ALA A 6 0.69 9.79 -0.02
CA ALA A 6 1.73 8.90 -0.51
C ALA A 6 1.21 8.08 -1.67
N LEU A 7 1.98 8.00 -2.75
CA LEU A 7 1.80 7.04 -3.82
C LEU A 7 2.53 5.75 -3.46
N VAL A 8 1.78 4.66 -3.28
CA VAL A 8 2.30 3.35 -2.90
C VAL A 8 2.19 2.41 -4.08
N GLU A 9 3.33 1.87 -4.51
CA GLU A 9 3.43 0.85 -5.53
C GLU A 9 3.71 -0.49 -4.87
N TYR A 10 2.91 -1.50 -5.19
CA TYR A 10 3.00 -2.82 -4.56
C TYR A 10 2.52 -3.91 -5.51
N LYS A 11 3.00 -5.14 -5.28
CA LYS A 11 2.47 -6.34 -5.91
C LYS A 11 1.48 -7.00 -4.97
N ARG A 12 0.30 -7.33 -5.48
CA ARG A 12 -0.77 -8.03 -4.76
C ARG A 12 -0.88 -9.45 -5.29
N ILE A 13 -0.91 -10.42 -4.37
CA ILE A 13 -1.16 -11.82 -4.67
C ILE A 13 -2.37 -12.24 -3.84
N ALA A 14 -3.49 -12.52 -4.50
CA ALA A 14 -4.71 -12.89 -3.81
C ALA A 14 -4.58 -14.28 -3.19
N LYS A 15 -5.16 -14.49 -2.00
CA LYS A 15 -5.08 -15.77 -1.29
C LYS A 15 -5.58 -16.92 -2.18
N GLY A 16 -4.78 -17.99 -2.29
CA GLY A 16 -5.11 -19.16 -3.11
C GLY A 16 -4.84 -18.98 -4.61
N THR A 17 -4.28 -17.85 -5.03
CA THR A 17 -3.88 -17.61 -6.42
C THR A 17 -2.37 -17.44 -6.52
N THR A 18 -1.80 -17.86 -7.65
CA THR A 18 -0.38 -17.62 -7.98
C THR A 18 -0.18 -16.34 -8.79
N SER A 19 -1.28 -15.70 -9.22
CA SER A 19 -1.27 -14.50 -10.05
C SER A 19 -0.78 -13.30 -9.25
N VAL A 20 0.21 -12.60 -9.82
CA VAL A 20 0.81 -11.41 -9.24
C VAL A 20 0.31 -10.18 -10.00
N HIS A 21 -0.37 -9.28 -9.29
CA HIS A 21 -0.88 -8.04 -9.87
C HIS A 21 -0.03 -6.85 -9.42
N ASN A 22 0.47 -6.06 -10.37
CA ASN A 22 1.13 -4.79 -10.07
C ASN A 22 0.06 -3.74 -9.77
N MET A 23 0.14 -3.13 -8.59
CA MET A 23 -0.83 -2.18 -8.07
C MET A 23 -0.13 -0.86 -7.74
N LYS A 24 -0.87 0.24 -7.89
CA LYS A 24 -0.41 1.59 -7.60
C LYS A 24 -1.57 2.39 -7.04
N GLU A 25 -1.43 2.91 -5.83
CA GLU A 25 -2.53 3.54 -5.10
C GLU A 25 -2.06 4.74 -4.29
N PHE A 26 -2.88 5.79 -4.24
CA PHE A 26 -2.65 6.92 -3.35
C PHE A 26 -3.27 6.66 -1.97
N VAL A 27 -2.50 6.85 -0.91
CA VAL A 27 -2.97 6.75 0.47
C VAL A 27 -2.73 8.07 1.21
N TYR A 28 -3.68 8.44 2.04
CA TYR A 28 -3.59 9.62 2.90
C TYR A 28 -3.32 9.20 4.34
N VAL A 29 -2.30 9.77 4.96
CA VAL A 29 -1.87 9.47 6.33
C VAL A 29 -1.64 10.76 7.12
N GLY A 30 -1.84 10.72 8.44
CA GLY A 30 -1.70 11.91 9.30
C GLY A 30 -0.25 12.37 9.52
N MET A 31 0.74 11.58 9.11
CA MET A 31 2.16 11.92 9.17
C MET A 31 2.93 11.21 8.04
N LYS A 32 4.07 11.78 7.60
CA LYS A 32 4.97 11.15 6.62
C LYS A 32 5.68 9.92 7.19
N ASN A 33 4.93 8.84 7.41
CA ASN A 33 5.43 7.57 7.92
C ASN A 33 5.10 6.44 6.95
N VAL A 34 6.16 5.77 6.47
CA VAL A 34 6.06 4.66 5.50
C VAL A 34 5.26 3.49 6.06
N GLN A 35 5.38 3.19 7.35
CA GLN A 35 4.63 2.10 7.98
C GLN A 35 3.13 2.37 7.99
N LEU A 36 2.70 3.62 8.19
CA LEU A 36 1.28 3.98 8.11
C LEU A 36 0.74 3.82 6.68
N ALA A 37 1.50 4.25 5.68
CA ALA A 37 1.12 4.11 4.28
C ALA A 37 1.00 2.62 3.88
N LYS A 38 1.99 1.80 4.25
CA LYS A 38 1.95 0.34 4.05
C LYS A 38 0.81 -0.32 4.84
N GLY A 39 0.56 0.13 6.06
CA GLY A 39 -0.51 -0.35 6.93
C GLY A 39 -1.90 -0.14 6.31
N LYS A 40 -2.16 1.02 5.70
CA LYS A 40 -3.41 1.26 4.98
C LYS A 40 -3.63 0.28 3.83
N ILE A 41 -2.59 -0.01 3.04
CA ILE A 41 -2.69 -1.00 1.95
C ILE A 41 -2.96 -2.41 2.51
N LYS A 42 -2.22 -2.84 3.55
CA LYS A 42 -2.45 -4.15 4.17
C LYS A 42 -3.85 -4.28 4.74
N SER A 43 -4.38 -3.22 5.37
CA SER A 43 -5.73 -3.20 5.93
C SER A 43 -6.82 -3.31 4.86
N LYS A 44 -6.57 -2.83 3.64
CA LYS A 44 -7.49 -2.95 2.50
C LYS A 44 -7.54 -4.38 1.94
N TYR A 45 -6.44 -5.13 2.07
CA TYR A 45 -6.32 -6.51 1.57
C TYR A 45 -5.77 -7.44 2.66
N PRO A 46 -6.54 -7.71 3.73
CA PRO A 46 -6.04 -8.39 4.92
C PRO A 46 -5.62 -9.85 4.67
N ASN A 47 -6.19 -10.49 3.64
CA ASN A 47 -5.91 -11.89 3.31
C ASN A 47 -4.88 -12.05 2.18
N ASP A 48 -4.46 -10.96 1.54
CA ASP A 48 -3.61 -11.02 0.37
C ASP A 48 -2.15 -10.81 0.75
N LYS A 49 -1.25 -11.47 0.02
CA LYS A 49 0.17 -11.22 0.17
C LYS A 49 0.52 -9.95 -0.60
N ILE A 50 0.93 -8.92 0.15
CA ILE A 50 1.34 -7.62 -0.38
C ILE A 50 2.87 -7.49 -0.34
N MET A 51 3.49 -7.28 -1.50
CA MET A 51 4.92 -6.98 -1.63
C MET A 51 5.10 -5.53 -2.06
N PHE A 52 5.56 -4.67 -1.15
CA PHE A 52 5.77 -3.26 -1.44
C PHE A 52 6.99 -3.04 -2.33
N VAL A 53 6.82 -2.26 -3.40
CA VAL A 53 7.89 -1.90 -4.34
C VAL A 53 8.42 -0.51 -4.00
N ASN A 54 7.53 0.49 -3.92
CA ASN A 54 7.94 1.87 -3.68
C ASN A 54 6.87 2.66 -2.90
N VAL A 55 7.31 3.69 -2.18
CA VAL A 55 6.44 4.67 -1.49
C VAL A 55 6.98 6.07 -1.75
N THR A 56 6.24 6.87 -2.51
CA THR A 56 6.63 8.23 -2.89
C THR A 56 5.67 9.23 -2.25
N TRP A 57 6.19 10.21 -1.50
CA TRP A 57 5.39 11.29 -0.91
C TRP A 57 5.07 12.36 -1.96
N LYS A 58 3.82 12.83 -1.98
CA LYS A 58 3.34 13.94 -2.80
C LYS A 58 2.98 15.13 -1.92
#